data_AF-A0A7C1CC61-F1
#
_entry.id   AF-A0A7C1CC61-F1
#
_cell.length_a   1.000
_cell.length_b   1.000
_cell.length_c   1.000
_cell.angle_alpha   90.00
_cell.angle_beta   90.00
_cell.angle_gamma   90.00
#
_symmetry.space_group_name_H-M   'P 1'
#
loop_
_entity.id
_entity.type
_entity.pdbx_description
1 polymer ?
#
loop_
_entity_poly.entity_id
_entity_poly.type
_entity_poly.pdbx_seq_one_letter_code
_entity_poly.pdbx_strand_id
1 'polypeptide(L)' 'MFKRAFLTILIWGLILEILCVIHFSSSPWKFEFAYSVFLLAITSIALIFMLKRLRDSFKGMRLPKE' A
#
# COMPACT_ATOMS: atom_id res chain seq x y z
N MET A 1 -8.23 3.30 -17.39
CA MET A 1 -7.54 4.46 -16.79
C MET A 1 -7.56 4.43 -15.25
N PHE A 2 -8.71 4.17 -14.61
CA PHE A 2 -8.85 4.11 -13.14
C PHE A 2 -7.83 3.22 -12.40
N LYS A 3 -7.53 2.01 -12.90
CA LYS A 3 -6.54 1.10 -12.27
C LYS A 3 -5.16 1.74 -12.12
N ARG A 4 -4.76 2.58 -13.09
CA ARG A 4 -3.45 3.25 -13.11
C ARG A 4 -3.39 4.41 -12.13
N ALA A 5 -4.43 5.25 -12.12
CA ALA A 5 -4.57 6.34 -11.17
C ALA A 5 -4.62 5.84 -9.72
N PHE A 6 -5.36 4.74 -9.47
CA PHE A 6 -5.43 4.13 -8.15
C PHE A 6 -4.08 3.60 -7.68
N LEU A 7 -3.30 2.98 -8.57
CA LEU A 7 -1.93 2.53 -8.28
C LEU A 7 -0.99 3.71 -7.97
N THR A 8 -1.09 4.80 -8.75
CA THR A 8 -0.32 6.02 -8.52
C THR A 8 -0.64 6.64 -7.16
N ILE A 9 -1.93 6.77 -6.80
CA ILE A 9 -2.34 7.33 -5.51
C ILE A 9 -1.85 6.47 -4.36
N LEU A 10 -1.91 5.13 -4.49
CA LEU A 10 -1.39 4.20 -3.47
C LEU A 10 0.12 4.30 -3.31
N ILE A 11 0.87 4.40 -4.40
CA ILE A 11 2.31 4.61 -4.37
C ILE A 11 2.65 5.96 -3.73
N TRP A 12 1.92 7.02 -4.07
CA TRP A 12 2.15 8.35 -3.50
C TRP A 12 1.80 8.38 -2.01
N GLY A 13 0.73 7.72 -1.60
CA GLY A 13 0.35 7.54 -0.19
C GLY A 13 1.41 6.79 0.60
N LEU A 14 1.96 5.71 0.03
CA LEU A 14 3.04 4.94 0.66
C LEU A 14 4.32 5.77 0.86
N ILE A 15 4.69 6.59 -0.14
CA ILE A 15 5.83 7.51 -0.03
C ILE A 15 5.59 8.54 1.08
N LEU A 16 4.39 9.11 1.16
CA LEU A 16 4.03 10.10 2.17
C LEU A 16 4.05 9.52 3.59
N GLU A 17 3.58 8.28 3.75
CA GLU A 17 3.63 7.52 5.00
C GLU A 17 5.06 7.20 5.44
N ILE A 18 5.95 6.81 4.52
CA ILE A 18 7.37 6.58 4.81
C ILE A 18 8.03 7.87 5.27
N LEU A 19 7.77 8.99 4.59
CA LEU A 19 8.27 10.31 5.01
C LEU A 19 7.75 10.72 6.39
N CYS A 20 6.48 10.41 6.69
CA CYS A 20 5.88 10.66 7.99
C CYS A 20 6.56 9.85 9.09
N VAL A 21 6.82 8.55 8.87
CA VAL A 21 7.55 7.69 9.81
C VAL A 21 8.99 8.17 10.01
N ILE A 22 9.69 8.59 8.95
CA ILE A 22 11.05 9.13 9.05
C ILE A 22 11.06 10.42 9.87
N HIS A 23 10.12 11.34 9.61
CA HIS A 23 9.99 12.58 10.38
C HIS A 23 9.70 12.31 11.86
N PHE A 24 8.82 11.34 12.13
CA PHE A 24 8.43 10.98 13.50
C PHE A 24 9.48 10.12 14.24
N SER A 25 10.41 9.50 13.51
CA SER A 25 11.52 8.71 14.06
C SER A 25 12.45 9.54 14.97
N SER A 26 12.51 10.86 14.78
CA SER A 26 13.32 11.76 15.60
C SER A 26 12.77 11.95 17.02
N SER A 27 11.51 11.58 17.28
CA SER A 27 10.91 11.65 18.62
C SER A 27 10.02 10.42 18.90
N PRO A 28 10.62 9.26 19.23
CA PRO A 28 9.94 7.96 19.32
C PRO A 28 8.96 7.82 20.50
N TRP A 29 8.78 8.87 21.32
CA TRP A 29 8.02 8.82 22.58
C TRP A 29 6.56 9.27 22.47
N LYS A 30 6.06 9.54 21.27
CA LYS A 30 4.68 10.02 21.06
C LYS A 30 3.81 8.98 20.38
N PHE A 31 2.60 8.82 20.92
CA PHE A 31 1.49 7.98 20.42
C PHE A 31 1.24 8.11 18.90
N GLU A 32 1.59 9.27 18.35
CA GLU A 32 1.54 9.63 16.94
C GLU A 32 2.46 8.75 16.05
N PHE A 33 3.60 8.25 16.55
CA PHE A 33 4.47 7.32 15.83
C PHE A 33 3.78 5.97 15.60
N ALA A 34 3.13 5.43 16.64
CA ALA A 34 2.39 4.18 16.54
C ALA A 34 1.20 4.30 15.58
N TYR A 35 0.53 5.45 15.57
CA TYR A 35 -0.57 5.72 14.65
C TYR A 35 -0.11 5.77 13.18
N SER A 36 1.02 6.44 12.90
CA SER A 36 1.64 6.45 11.57
C SER A 36 2.08 5.05 11.12
N VAL A 37 2.69 4.26 12.00
CA VAL A 37 3.07 2.87 11.68
C VAL A 37 1.85 1.97 11.48
N PHE A 38 0.78 2.18 12.25
CA PHE A 38 -0.47 1.44 12.10
C PHE A 38 -1.19 1.76 10.79
N LEU A 39 -1.26 3.05 10.42
CA LEU A 39 -1.73 3.49 9.10
C LEU A 39 -0.89 2.86 7.99
N LEU A 40 0.43 2.84 8.15
CA LEU A 40 1.34 2.23 7.19
C LEU A 40 1.12 0.73 7.02
N ALA A 41 0.84 0.02 8.11
CA ALA A 41 0.47 -1.38 8.05
C ALA A 41 -0.84 -1.60 7.29
N ILE A 42 -1.88 -0.79 7.55
CA ILE A 42 -3.17 -0.88 6.85
C ILE A 42 -3.04 -0.56 5.37
N THR A 43 -2.36 0.54 5.00
CA THR A 43 -2.14 0.95 3.61
C THR A 43 -1.33 -0.10 2.86
N SER A 44 -0.32 -0.70 3.50
CA SER A 44 0.48 -1.80 2.92
C SER A 44 -0.36 -3.07 2.69
N ILE A 45 -1.20 -3.46 3.65
CA ILE A 45 -2.12 -4.60 3.49
C ILE A 45 -3.10 -4.35 2.34
N ALA A 46 -3.66 -3.15 2.24
CA ALA A 46 -4.56 -2.76 1.15
C ALA A 46 -3.84 -2.80 -0.21
N LEU A 47 -2.60 -2.32 -0.29
CA LEU A 47 -1.75 -2.40 -1.49
C LEU A 47 -1.51 -3.85 -1.91
N ILE A 48 -1.08 -4.70 -0.97
CA ILE A 48 -0.83 -6.13 -1.22
C ILE A 48 -2.10 -6.81 -1.70
N PHE A 49 -3.25 -6.50 -1.08
CA PHE A 49 -4.54 -7.06 -1.50
C PHE A 49 -4.90 -6.63 -2.93
N MET A 50 -4.70 -5.36 -3.28
CA MET A 50 -4.92 -4.88 -4.64
C MET A 50 -3.99 -5.54 -5.65
N LEU A 51 -2.71 -5.67 -5.33
CA LEU A 51 -1.72 -6.35 -6.17
C LEU A 51 -2.05 -7.83 -6.34
N LYS A 52 -2.46 -8.52 -5.26
CA LYS A 52 -2.93 -9.91 -5.34
C LYS A 52 -4.15 -10.03 -6.24
N ARG A 53 -5.14 -9.14 -6.11
CA ARG A 53 -6.33 -9.12 -6.96
C ARG A 53 -5.99 -8.86 -8.43
N LEU A 54 -5.02 -7.99 -8.71
CA LEU A 54 -4.54 -7.73 -10.07
C LEU A 54 -3.84 -8.96 -10.64
N ARG A 55 -2.97 -9.61 -9.85
CA ARG A 55 -2.27 -10.83 -10.22
C ARG A 55 -3.23 -11.99 -10.47
N ASP A 56 -4.25 -12.15 -9.63
CA ASP A 56 -5.27 -13.18 -9.77
C ASP A 56 -6.12 -12.96 -11.02
N SER A 57 -6.50 -11.70 -11.28
CA SER A 57 -7.18 -11.31 -12.52
C SER A 57 -6.34 -11.55 -13.77
N PHE A 58 -5.00 -11.47 -13.68
CA PHE A 58 -4.09 -11.77 -14.79
C PHE A 58 -3.82 -13.28 -14.93
N LYS A 59 -3.80 -14.01 -13.81
CA LYS A 59 -3.62 -15.47 -13.77
C LYS A 59 -4.86 -16.21 -14.26
N GLY A 60 -6.06 -15.67 -14.00
CA GLY A 60 -7.33 -16.18 -14.54
C GLY A 60 -7.46 -16.08 -16.06
N MET A 61 -6.65 -15.24 -16.73
CA MET A 61 -6.63 -15.12 -18.20
C MET A 61 -5.71 -16.15 -18.87
N ARG A 62 -4.91 -16.91 -18.10
CA ARG A 62 -3.90 -17.84 -18.64
C ARG A 62 -4.25 -19.33 -18.54
N LEU A 63 -5.53 -19.65 -18.36
CA LEU A 63 -6.03 -21.04 -18.45
C LEU A 63 -7.24 -21.12 -19.39
N PRO A 64 -7.04 -21.19 -20.71
CA PRO A 64 -7.82 -22.14 -21.49
C PRO A 64 -7.43 -23.54 -21.00
N LYS A 65 -8.33 -24.18 -20.25
CA LYS A 65 -8.31 -25.64 -20.12
C LYS A 65 -8.78 -26.18 -21.47
N GLU A 66 -7.83 -26.56 -22.32
CA GLU A 66 -8.03 -27.63 -23.30
C GLU A 66 -7.57 -28.95 -22.68
#